data_AF-A0A924KHJ3-F1
#
_entry.id   AF-A0A924KHJ3-F1
#
_cell.length_a   1.000
_cell.length_b   1.000
_cell.length_c   1.000
_cell.angle_alpha   90.00
_cell.angle_beta   90.00
_cell.angle_gamma   90.00
#
_symmetry.space_group_name_H-M   'P 1'
#
loop_
_entity.id
_entity.type
_entity.pdbx_description
1 polymer ?
#
loop_
_entity_poly.entity_id
_entity_poly.type
_entity_poly.pdbx_seq_one_letter_code
_entity_poly.pdbx_strand_id
1 'polypeptide(L)'
;MQTEVESQLSFELQEMYLENKEWLSDILFLGDEMRFFQEIFQKLITSPVKQNNAEKVEFVNASLTDLQERSNHLKCTINNRQHVLESMLKDEVKMITIAFIEEDTVIVNEIKALLATDKEVKRELFALIETLQPKVKTQKYPIL
;
A
#
# COMPACT_ATOMS: atom_id res chain seq x y z
N MET A 1 -2.16 41.11 -12.89
CA MET A 1 -1.05 40.30 -13.41
C MET A 1 -0.20 39.67 -12.31
N GLN A 2 0.46 40.40 -11.40
CA GLN A 2 1.29 39.76 -10.35
C GLN A 2 0.47 38.98 -9.31
N THR A 3 -0.66 39.53 -8.89
CA THR A 3 -1.59 38.92 -7.92
C THR A 3 -2.37 37.70 -8.44
N GLU A 4 -2.54 37.55 -9.76
CA GLU A 4 -3.23 36.38 -10.33
C GLU A 4 -2.31 35.16 -10.42
N VAL A 5 -1.03 35.38 -10.74
CA VAL A 5 -0.01 34.32 -10.81
C VAL A 5 0.31 33.78 -9.41
N GLU A 6 0.42 34.66 -8.40
CA GLU A 6 0.61 34.26 -7.00
C GLU A 6 -0.58 33.47 -6.47
N SER A 7 -1.81 33.87 -6.83
CA SER A 7 -3.03 33.14 -6.47
C SER A 7 -3.09 31.74 -7.10
N GLN A 8 -2.75 31.61 -8.39
CA GLN A 8 -2.69 30.32 -9.08
C GLN A 8 -1.63 29.39 -8.50
N LEU A 9 -0.41 29.90 -8.25
CA LEU A 9 0.66 29.11 -7.65
C LEU A 9 0.30 28.63 -6.24
N SER A 10 -0.39 29.47 -5.46
CA SER A 10 -0.88 29.09 -4.13
C SER A 10 -1.95 28.00 -4.18
N PHE A 11 -2.80 28.01 -5.21
CA PHE A 11 -3.84 27.02 -5.42
C PHE A 11 -3.24 25.67 -5.85
N GLU A 12 -2.31 25.67 -6.81
CA GLU A 12 -1.60 24.46 -7.24
C GLU A 12 -0.85 23.81 -6.07
N LEU A 13 -0.16 24.61 -5.23
CA LEU A 13 0.54 24.10 -4.05
C LEU A 13 -0.43 23.48 -3.01
N GLN A 14 -1.63 24.04 -2.87
CA GLN A 14 -2.68 23.49 -2.01
C GLN A 14 -3.24 22.18 -2.55
N GLU A 15 -3.46 22.06 -3.86
CA GLU A 15 -3.89 20.81 -4.49
C GLU A 15 -2.85 19.71 -4.28
N MET A 16 -1.57 20.00 -4.53
CA MET A 16 -0.48 19.03 -4.29
C MET A 16 -0.40 18.57 -2.83
N TYR A 17 -0.63 19.49 -1.88
CA TYR A 17 -0.70 19.17 -0.46
C TYR A 17 -1.87 18.25 -0.10
N LEU A 18 -3.03 18.42 -0.75
CA LEU A 18 -4.19 17.55 -0.56
C LEU A 18 -3.94 16.17 -1.18
N GLU A 19 -3.42 16.10 -2.41
CA GLU A 19 -3.07 14.84 -3.07
C GLU A 19 -2.06 14.04 -2.24
N ASN A 20 -1.04 14.69 -1.67
CA ASN A 20 -0.06 14.03 -0.82
C ASN A 20 -0.70 13.41 0.44
N LYS A 21 -1.71 14.06 1.04
CA LYS A 21 -2.47 13.50 2.15
C LYS A 21 -3.30 12.29 1.75
N GLU A 22 -3.91 12.32 0.57
CA GLU A 22 -4.63 11.17 0.04
C GLU A 22 -3.70 9.97 -0.16
N TRP A 23 -2.52 10.19 -0.76
CA TRP A 23 -1.50 9.15 -0.91
C TRP A 23 -1.05 8.58 0.43
N LEU A 24 -0.85 9.44 1.44
CA LEU A 24 -0.50 8.98 2.78
C LEU A 24 -1.60 8.09 3.37
N SER A 25 -2.87 8.48 3.19
CA SER A 25 -4.01 7.68 3.64
C SER A 25 -4.05 6.31 2.97
N ASP A 26 -3.84 6.26 1.66
CA ASP A 26 -3.81 5.00 0.89
C ASP A 26 -2.68 4.08 1.36
N ILE A 27 -1.49 4.62 1.59
CA ILE A 27 -0.34 3.84 2.10
C ILE A 27 -0.58 3.36 3.53
N LEU A 28 -1.20 4.17 4.39
CA LEU A 28 -1.56 3.75 5.74
C LEU A 28 -2.59 2.61 5.71
N PHE A 29 -3.60 2.73 4.86
CA PHE A 29 -4.60 1.67 4.66
C PHE A 29 -3.94 0.36 4.18
N LEU A 30 -3.06 0.43 3.19
CA LEU A 30 -2.29 -0.74 2.75
C LEU A 30 -1.43 -1.33 3.87
N GLY A 31 -0.80 -0.49 4.68
CA GLY A 31 0.00 -0.95 5.82
C GLY A 31 -0.82 -1.65 6.91
N ASP A 32 -2.09 -1.26 7.10
CA ASP A 32 -3.03 -1.97 7.97
C ASP A 32 -3.49 -3.30 7.34
N GLU A 33 -3.81 -3.29 6.04
CA GLU A 33 -4.25 -4.47 5.30
C GLU A 33 -3.15 -5.56 5.23
N MET A 34 -1.90 -5.18 5.00
CA MET A 34 -0.76 -6.10 5.01
C MET A 34 -0.53 -6.74 6.37
N ARG A 35 -0.69 -5.98 7.47
CA ARG A 35 -0.61 -6.54 8.83
C ARG A 35 -1.70 -7.57 9.08
N PHE A 36 -2.92 -7.29 8.63
CA PHE A 36 -4.02 -8.25 8.68
C PHE A 36 -3.70 -9.53 7.90
N PHE A 37 -3.15 -9.43 6.69
CA PHE A 37 -2.75 -10.60 5.91
C PHE A 37 -1.64 -11.40 6.57
N GLN A 38 -0.64 -10.74 7.17
CA GLN A 38 0.40 -11.42 7.93
C GLN A 38 -0.17 -12.19 9.13
N GLU A 39 -1.13 -11.62 9.86
CA GLU A 39 -1.78 -12.33 10.96
C GLU A 39 -2.56 -13.56 10.49
N ILE A 40 -3.31 -13.45 9.39
CA ILE A 40 -4.01 -14.59 8.78
C ILE A 40 -3.00 -15.65 8.36
N PHE A 41 -1.94 -15.22 7.67
CA PHE A 41 -0.92 -16.10 7.15
C PHE A 41 -0.24 -16.87 8.29
N GLN A 42 0.20 -16.21 9.36
CA GLN A 42 0.78 -16.85 10.55
C GLN A 42 -0.15 -17.88 11.20
N LYS A 43 -1.46 -17.60 11.24
CA LYS A 43 -2.48 -18.56 11.73
C LYS A 43 -2.62 -19.78 10.81
N LEU A 44 -2.38 -19.64 9.51
CA LEU A 44 -2.44 -20.73 8.55
C LEU A 44 -1.18 -21.62 8.61
N ILE A 45 0.01 -21.04 8.75
CA ILE A 45 1.27 -21.82 8.81
C ILE A 45 1.43 -22.58 10.13
N THR A 46 0.78 -22.16 11.21
CA THR A 46 0.80 -22.90 12.49
C THR A 46 -0.06 -24.17 12.44
N SER A 47 -0.88 -24.36 11.40
CA SER A 47 -1.62 -25.59 11.12
C SER A 47 -0.68 -26.71 10.62
N PRO A 48 -0.92 -28.00 10.96
CA PRO A 48 -0.05 -29.13 10.58
C PRO A 48 0.07 -29.41 9.07
N VAL A 49 -0.47 -28.58 8.19
CA VAL A 49 -0.48 -28.73 6.72
C VAL A 49 0.83 -28.19 6.08
N LYS A 50 1.97 -28.41 6.73
CA LYS A 50 3.26 -27.82 6.33
C LYS A 50 3.99 -28.53 5.18
N GLN A 51 3.69 -29.81 4.90
CA GLN A 51 4.61 -30.60 4.07
C GLN A 51 4.43 -30.46 2.55
N ASN A 52 3.25 -30.07 2.05
CA ASN A 52 2.97 -30.03 0.60
C ASN A 52 2.91 -28.62 0.00
N ASN A 53 2.97 -27.55 0.81
CA ASN A 53 2.83 -26.16 0.34
C ASN A 53 3.99 -25.24 0.80
N ALA A 54 5.12 -25.80 1.23
CA ALA A 54 6.24 -25.03 1.81
C ALA A 54 6.76 -23.93 0.86
N GLU A 55 6.93 -24.22 -0.43
CA GLU A 55 7.40 -23.23 -1.42
C GLU A 55 6.40 -22.07 -1.60
N LYS A 56 5.09 -22.37 -1.64
CA LYS A 56 4.03 -21.34 -1.74
C LYS A 56 3.96 -20.48 -0.49
N VAL A 57 4.14 -21.09 0.68
CA VAL A 57 4.21 -20.40 1.97
C VAL A 57 5.42 -19.46 1.99
N GLU A 58 6.59 -19.93 1.58
CA GLU A 58 7.79 -19.11 1.54
C GLU A 58 7.65 -17.93 0.56
N PHE A 59 7.08 -18.17 -0.63
CA PHE A 59 6.79 -17.12 -1.61
C PHE A 59 5.84 -16.03 -1.06
N VAL A 60 4.71 -16.42 -0.46
CA VAL A 60 3.74 -15.48 0.11
C VAL A 60 4.36 -14.69 1.27
N ASN A 61 5.17 -15.35 2.11
CA ASN A 61 5.85 -14.68 3.21
C ASN A 61 6.86 -13.65 2.72
N ALA A 62 7.73 -14.02 1.77
CA ALA A 62 8.71 -13.10 1.18
C ALA A 62 8.02 -11.91 0.49
N SER A 63 6.93 -12.17 -0.23
CA SER A 63 6.14 -11.13 -0.91
C SER A 63 5.48 -10.17 0.08
N LEU A 64 4.95 -10.68 1.20
CA LEU A 64 4.38 -9.85 2.27
C LEU A 64 5.44 -8.98 2.96
N THR A 65 6.65 -9.51 3.18
CA THR A 65 7.75 -8.73 3.77
C THR A 65 8.23 -7.64 2.81
N ASP A 66 8.46 -7.95 1.53
CA ASP A 66 8.85 -6.96 0.51
C ASP A 66 7.81 -5.83 0.40
N LEU A 67 6.52 -6.21 0.34
CA LEU A 67 5.42 -5.25 0.30
C LEU A 67 5.41 -4.30 1.50
N GLN A 68 5.68 -4.83 2.70
CA GLN A 68 5.72 -4.04 3.92
C GLN A 68 6.92 -3.09 3.96
N GLU A 69 8.09 -3.55 3.52
CA GLU A 69 9.29 -2.71 3.43
C GLU A 69 9.07 -1.56 2.43
N ARG A 70 8.52 -1.85 1.26
CA ARG A 70 8.20 -0.85 0.23
C ARG A 70 7.14 0.15 0.70
N SER A 71 6.09 -0.33 1.36
CA SER A 71 5.06 0.54 1.95
C SER A 71 5.65 1.47 3.02
N ASN A 72 6.53 0.96 3.89
CA ASN A 72 7.21 1.77 4.90
C ASN A 72 8.16 2.81 4.28
N HIS A 73 8.91 2.42 3.24
CA HIS A 73 9.78 3.34 2.51
C HIS A 73 8.98 4.48 1.89
N LEU A 74 7.90 4.15 1.18
CA LEU A 74 7.04 5.12 0.53
C LEU A 74 6.33 6.04 1.53
N LYS A 75 5.91 5.51 2.68
CA LYS A 75 5.39 6.32 3.79
C LYS A 75 6.39 7.37 4.27
N CYS A 76 7.67 7.00 4.43
CA CYS A 76 8.72 7.94 4.82
C CYS A 76 8.93 9.01 3.74
N THR A 77 8.94 8.63 2.46
CA THR A 77 9.07 9.54 1.33
C THR A 77 7.91 10.53 1.27
N ILE A 78 6.66 10.07 1.38
CA ILE A 78 5.46 10.90 1.40
C ILE A 78 5.49 11.87 2.60
N ASN A 79 5.83 11.39 3.81
CA ASN A 79 5.92 12.27 5.00
C ASN A 79 6.99 13.36 4.86
N ASN A 80 8.18 13.01 4.35
CA ASN A 80 9.23 14.00 4.11
C ASN A 80 8.75 15.07 3.13
N ARG A 81 8.01 14.65 2.10
CA ARG A 81 7.45 15.53 1.09
C ARG A 81 6.33 16.42 1.62
N GLN A 82 5.47 15.88 2.47
CA GLN A 82 4.46 16.62 3.21
C GLN A 82 5.10 17.76 4.03
N HIS A 83 6.20 17.49 4.73
CA HIS A 83 6.90 18.52 5.49
C HIS A 83 7.50 19.62 4.60
N VAL A 84 8.01 19.26 3.41
CA VAL A 84 8.50 20.24 2.45
C VAL A 84 7.37 21.12 1.92
N LEU A 85 6.21 20.52 1.56
CA LEU A 85 5.01 21.25 1.14
C LEU A 85 4.49 22.18 2.25
N GLU A 86 4.46 21.74 3.50
CA GLU A 86 4.08 22.59 4.64
C GLU A 86 5.02 23.76 4.86
N SER A 87 6.32 23.57 4.62
CA SER A 87 7.30 24.64 4.68
C SER A 87 7.08 25.65 3.55
N MET A 88 6.83 25.18 2.33
CA MET A 88 6.56 26.02 1.16
C MET A 88 5.24 26.78 1.27
N LEU A 89 4.24 26.24 1.96
CA LEU A 89 2.96 26.93 2.23
C LEU A 89 3.11 28.01 3.31
N LYS A 90 4.09 27.88 4.22
CA LYS A 90 4.33 28.82 5.34
C LYS A 90 5.29 29.95 4.96
N ASP A 91 6.27 29.66 4.12
CA ASP A 91 7.24 30.63 3.62
C ASP A 91 6.78 31.12 2.24
N GLU A 92 6.55 32.43 2.06
CA GLU A 92 6.10 33.06 0.77
C GLU A 92 7.07 32.87 -0.42
N VAL A 93 8.13 32.06 -0.28
CA VAL A 93 9.20 31.95 -1.27
C VAL A 93 9.58 30.50 -1.47
N LYS A 94 9.04 29.88 -2.54
CA LYS A 94 9.78 29.04 -3.49
C LYS A 94 8.88 28.64 -4.66
N MET A 95 9.39 28.82 -5.88
CA MET A 95 8.78 28.22 -7.08
C MET A 95 8.77 26.70 -6.94
N ILE A 96 7.63 26.09 -7.25
CA ILE A 96 7.54 24.66 -7.55
C ILE A 96 8.45 24.42 -8.77
N THR A 97 9.48 23.60 -8.59
CA THR A 97 10.39 23.25 -9.68
C THR A 97 9.85 22.04 -10.44
N ILE A 98 10.23 21.90 -11.71
CA ILE A 98 9.86 20.72 -12.52
C ILE A 98 10.30 19.41 -11.84
N ALA A 99 11.47 19.42 -11.17
CA ALA A 99 11.95 18.30 -10.36
C ALA A 99 10.94 17.88 -9.28
N PHE A 100 10.18 18.83 -8.73
CA PHE A 100 9.14 18.53 -7.75
C PHE A 100 8.00 17.73 -8.42
N ILE A 101 7.52 18.15 -9.58
CA ILE A 101 6.45 17.43 -10.30
C ILE A 101 6.92 16.03 -10.76
N GLU A 102 8.18 15.89 -11.14
CA GLU A 102 8.79 14.60 -11.50
C GLU A 102 8.82 13.65 -10.30
N GLU A 103 9.18 14.13 -9.11
CA GLU A 103 9.16 13.34 -7.87
C GLU A 103 7.73 12.86 -7.52
N ASP A 104 6.70 13.68 -7.70
CA ASP A 104 5.30 13.25 -7.50
C ASP A 104 4.89 12.17 -8.48
N THR A 105 5.32 12.28 -9.73
CA THR A 105 5.06 11.25 -10.74
C THR A 105 5.69 9.91 -10.34
N VAL A 106 6.90 9.93 -9.78
CA VAL A 106 7.58 8.72 -9.27
C VAL A 106 6.80 8.13 -8.10
N ILE A 107 6.39 8.95 -7.13
CA ILE A 107 5.61 8.51 -5.96
C ILE A 107 4.28 7.89 -6.40
N VAL A 108 3.53 8.56 -7.29
CA VAL A 108 2.26 8.05 -7.81
C VAL A 108 2.44 6.72 -8.53
N ASN A 109 3.50 6.58 -9.32
CA ASN A 109 3.78 5.31 -10.01
C ASN A 109 4.15 4.20 -9.02
N GLU A 110 4.87 4.51 -7.96
CA GLU A 110 5.22 3.56 -6.92
C GLU A 110 3.98 3.12 -6.10
N ILE A 111 3.08 4.05 -5.76
CA ILE A 111 1.78 3.74 -5.13
C ILE A 111 0.97 2.78 -6.03
N LYS A 112 0.87 3.08 -7.32
CA LYS A 112 0.15 2.22 -8.29
C LYS A 112 0.76 0.82 -8.38
N ALA A 113 2.10 0.72 -8.38
CA ALA A 113 2.79 -0.56 -8.39
C ALA A 113 2.55 -1.35 -7.09
N LEU A 114 2.55 -0.68 -5.94
CA LEU A 114 2.24 -1.27 -4.64
C LEU A 114 0.81 -1.82 -4.60
N LEU A 115 -0.18 -1.04 -5.06
CA LEU A 115 -1.58 -1.46 -5.15
C LEU A 115 -1.78 -2.67 -6.09
N ALA A 116 -1.02 -2.74 -7.18
CA ALA A 116 -1.07 -3.88 -8.09
C ALA A 116 -0.50 -5.14 -7.43
N THR A 117 0.63 -5.00 -6.74
CA THR A 117 1.30 -6.11 -6.04
C THR A 117 0.45 -6.62 -4.87
N ASP A 118 -0.16 -5.73 -4.10
CA ASP A 118 -1.09 -6.08 -3.02
C ASP A 118 -2.25 -6.96 -3.54
N LYS A 119 -2.87 -6.58 -4.66
CA LYS A 119 -3.93 -7.38 -5.29
C LYS A 119 -3.48 -8.78 -5.69
N GLU A 120 -2.24 -8.92 -6.14
CA GLU A 120 -1.66 -10.21 -6.50
C GLU A 120 -1.43 -11.08 -5.26
N VAL A 121 -0.79 -10.53 -4.23
CA VAL A 121 -0.55 -11.22 -2.96
C VAL A 121 -1.86 -11.64 -2.28
N LYS A 122 -2.87 -10.78 -2.32
CA LYS A 122 -4.22 -11.09 -1.83
C LYS A 122 -4.81 -12.29 -2.56
N ARG A 123 -4.68 -12.35 -3.89
CA ARG A 123 -5.17 -13.48 -4.70
C ARG A 123 -4.48 -14.79 -4.32
N GLU A 124 -3.16 -14.77 -4.19
CA GLU A 124 -2.36 -15.93 -3.80
C GLU A 124 -2.69 -16.39 -2.37
N LEU A 125 -2.86 -15.45 -1.44
CA LEU A 125 -3.26 -15.75 -0.07
C LEU A 125 -4.63 -16.45 -0.03
N PHE A 126 -5.63 -15.96 -0.76
CA PHE A 126 -6.95 -16.60 -0.84
C PHE A 126 -6.89 -17.98 -1.49
N ALA A 127 -6.12 -18.15 -2.58
CA ALA A 127 -5.93 -19.45 -3.22
C ALA A 127 -5.26 -20.46 -2.27
N LEU A 128 -4.30 -20.01 -1.46
CA LEU A 128 -3.67 -20.83 -0.43
C LEU A 128 -4.68 -21.22 0.66
N ILE A 129 -5.51 -20.29 1.14
CA ILE A 129 -6.58 -20.58 2.11
C ILE A 129 -7.55 -21.63 1.58
N GLU A 130 -8.02 -21.49 0.34
CA GLU A 130 -8.94 -22.47 -0.27
C GLU A 130 -8.32 -23.87 -0.39
N THR A 131 -7.01 -23.93 -0.67
CA THR A 131 -6.27 -25.20 -0.74
C THR A 131 -6.13 -25.85 0.64
N LEU A 132 -5.93 -25.04 1.69
CA LEU A 132 -5.72 -25.51 3.06
C LEU A 132 -7.04 -25.84 3.79
N GLN A 133 -8.15 -25.24 3.38
CA GLN A 133 -9.50 -25.51 3.89
C GLN A 133 -10.41 -26.06 2.78
N PRO A 134 -10.23 -27.32 2.34
CA PRO A 134 -11.17 -27.92 1.41
C PRO A 134 -12.56 -27.93 2.05
N LYS A 135 -13.54 -27.35 1.34
CA LYS A 135 -14.96 -27.29 1.72
C LYS A 135 -15.35 -28.60 2.41
N VAL A 136 -15.68 -28.52 3.71
CA VAL A 136 -16.27 -29.62 4.46
C VAL A 136 -17.51 -30.04 3.69
N LYS A 137 -17.43 -31.16 2.94
CA LYS A 137 -18.61 -31.78 2.35
C LYS A 137 -19.48 -32.17 3.53
N THR A 138 -20.54 -31.43 3.78
CA THR A 138 -21.59 -31.80 4.71
C THR A 138 -22.15 -33.13 4.24
N GLN A 139 -21.64 -34.20 4.85
CA GLN A 139 -22.14 -35.55 4.66
C GLN A 139 -23.55 -35.57 5.23
N LYS A 140 -24.55 -35.45 4.36
CA LYS A 140 -25.95 -35.68 4.70
C LYS A 140 -26.04 -37.12 5.22
N TYR A 141 -26.18 -37.29 6.53
CA TYR A 141 -26.54 -38.57 7.11
C TYR A 141 -27.93 -38.97 6.59
N PRO A 142 -28.13 -40.21 6.10
CA PRO A 142 -29.47 -40.71 5.87
C PRO A 142 -30.16 -40.89 7.23
N ILE A 143 -31.29 -40.22 7.41
CA ILE A 143 -32.19 -40.48 8.53
C ILE A 143 -32.79 -41.86 8.26
N LEU A 144 -32.53 -42.81 9.17
CA LEU A 144 -33.16 -44.12 9.23
C LEU A 144 -34.63 -43.99 9.64
#